data_AF-Q8W1B6-F1
#
_entry.id   AF-Q8W1B6-F1
#
_cell.length_a   1.000
_cell.length_b   1.000
_cell.length_c   1.000
_cell.angle_alpha   90.00
_cell.angle_beta   90.00
_cell.angle_gamma   90.00
#
_symmetry.space_group_name_H-M   'P 1'
#
loop_
_entity.id
_entity.type
_entity.pdbx_description
1 polymer ?
#
loop_
_entity_poly.entity_id
_entity_poly.type
_entity_poly.pdbx_seq_one_letter_code
_entity_poly.pdbx_strand_id
1 'polypeptide(L)'
;LYPEAVAIGEDVSGMPTFCIPVQDGGVGFDYRLHMAVPDKWIGLLKQSDEYWKMGDIVHTLTNRRWSEKCVTYAESHDQALVGDKTIAFWLMDKDMYDFMALDRPSTPRIDRGIALHKMIRLVTMGLGGEGYLNFMGNE
;
A
#
# COMPACT_ATOMS: atom_id res chain seq x y z
N LEU A 1 11.42 21.67 21.05
CA LEU A 1 12.63 22.16 20.34
C LEU A 1 12.43 22.22 18.83
N TYR A 2 11.57 21.39 18.21
CA TYR A 2 11.24 21.48 16.78
C TYR A 2 9.74 21.32 16.55
N PRO A 3 8.97 22.40 16.34
CA PRO A 3 7.51 22.32 16.18
C PRO A 3 7.07 21.71 14.84
N GLU A 4 7.96 21.66 13.85
CA GLU A 4 7.70 21.09 12.51
C GLU A 4 8.24 19.67 12.34
N ALA A 5 8.77 19.06 13.40
CA ALA A 5 9.20 17.67 13.35
C ALA A 5 8.00 16.75 13.10
N VAL A 6 8.18 15.74 12.24
CA VAL A 6 7.15 14.75 11.93
C VAL A 6 7.58 13.41 12.52
N ALA A 7 6.77 12.87 13.43
CA ALA A 7 6.92 11.55 13.98
C ALA A 7 5.88 10.59 13.37
N ILE A 8 6.37 9.52 12.74
CA ILE A 8 5.53 8.45 12.18
C ILE A 8 5.72 7.22 13.04
N GLY A 9 4.63 6.67 13.58
CA GLY A 9 4.67 5.45 14.34
C GLY A 9 4.22 4.23 13.53
N GLU A 10 4.94 3.14 13.72
CA GLU A 10 4.60 1.81 13.20
C GLU A 10 3.81 1.06 14.27
N ASP A 11 2.49 1.00 14.11
CA ASP A 11 1.58 0.28 15.02
C ASP A 11 0.59 -0.56 14.22
N VAL A 12 0.75 -1.89 14.32
CA VAL A 12 -0.16 -2.88 13.72
C VAL A 12 -1.48 -2.97 14.51
N SER A 13 -1.48 -2.64 15.80
CA SER A 13 -2.62 -2.93 16.69
C SER A 13 -3.86 -2.09 16.41
N GLY A 14 -3.71 -0.92 15.79
CA GLY A 14 -4.82 0.00 15.60
C GLY A 14 -5.14 0.83 16.84
N MET A 15 -4.17 1.05 17.75
CA MET A 15 -4.41 1.70 19.04
C MET A 15 -5.10 3.07 18.84
N PRO A 16 -6.25 3.32 19.50
CA PRO A 16 -6.90 4.63 19.46
C PRO A 16 -6.03 5.71 20.11
N THR A 17 -6.18 6.96 19.70
CA THR A 17 -5.47 8.13 20.26
C THR A 17 -3.95 8.12 20.06
N PHE A 18 -3.47 7.23 19.20
CA PHE A 18 -2.05 7.09 18.91
C PHE A 18 -1.50 8.34 18.19
N CYS A 19 -2.30 8.90 17.29
CA CYS A 19 -1.94 10.12 16.56
C CYS A 19 -2.62 11.39 17.12
N ILE A 20 -2.98 11.39 18.40
CA ILE A 20 -3.60 12.52 19.09
C ILE A 20 -2.55 13.20 19.98
N PRO A 21 -2.55 14.54 20.12
CA PRO A 21 -1.58 15.24 20.96
C PRO A 21 -1.59 14.77 22.42
N VAL A 22 -0.40 14.79 23.04
CA VAL A 22 -0.23 14.38 24.46
C VAL A 22 -1.08 15.21 25.41
N GLN A 23 -1.24 16.51 25.14
CA GLN A 23 -2.08 17.41 25.93
C GLN A 23 -3.57 17.01 25.94
N ASP A 24 -4.02 16.30 24.91
CA ASP A 24 -5.40 15.80 24.76
C ASP A 24 -5.52 14.32 25.20
N GLY A 25 -4.45 13.77 25.81
CA GLY A 25 -4.41 12.40 26.32
C GLY A 25 -3.96 11.34 25.31
N GLY A 26 -3.45 11.73 24.14
CA GLY A 26 -2.92 10.81 23.14
C GLY A 26 -1.44 10.48 23.32
N VAL A 27 -0.90 9.65 22.42
CA VAL A 27 0.53 9.25 22.44
C VAL A 27 1.43 10.33 21.82
N GLY A 28 0.90 11.13 20.89
CA GLY A 28 1.61 12.28 20.31
C GLY A 28 2.35 12.03 19.00
N PHE A 29 2.10 10.93 18.28
CA PHE A 29 2.59 10.79 16.91
C PHE A 29 1.79 11.67 15.94
N ASP A 30 2.41 12.10 14.83
CA ASP A 30 1.73 12.88 13.80
C ASP A 30 0.99 11.99 12.80
N TYR A 31 1.59 10.83 12.50
CA TYR A 31 1.05 9.85 11.57
C TYR A 31 1.26 8.43 12.10
N ARG A 32 0.41 7.51 11.64
CA ARG A 32 0.61 6.06 11.73
C ARG A 32 0.72 5.42 10.35
N LEU A 33 1.37 4.27 10.28
CA LEU A 33 1.34 3.44 9.07
C LEU A 33 -0.02 2.74 8.89
N HIS A 34 -0.55 2.76 7.67
CA HIS A 34 -1.80 2.07 7.31
C HIS A 34 -1.53 0.62 6.89
N MET A 35 -1.13 -0.21 7.85
CA MET A 35 -0.54 -1.53 7.59
C MET A 35 -1.51 -2.57 7.03
N ALA A 36 -2.83 -2.36 7.12
CA ALA A 36 -3.84 -3.27 6.57
C ALA A 36 -3.96 -3.23 5.02
N VAL A 37 -3.44 -2.18 4.38
CA VAL A 37 -3.59 -1.98 2.92
C VAL A 37 -2.74 -2.97 2.11
N PRO A 38 -1.44 -3.17 2.41
CA PRO A 38 -0.63 -4.20 1.73
C PRO A 38 -1.23 -5.61 1.83
N ASP A 39 -1.69 -6.01 3.01
CA ASP A 39 -2.31 -7.33 3.24
C ASP A 39 -3.55 -7.53 2.36
N LYS A 40 -4.34 -6.47 2.17
CA LYS A 40 -5.50 -6.49 1.28
C LYS A 40 -5.10 -6.74 -0.17
N TRP A 41 -4.06 -6.08 -0.66
CA TRP A 41 -3.58 -6.30 -2.03
C TRP A 41 -3.04 -7.71 -2.23
N ILE A 42 -2.23 -8.22 -1.29
CA ILE A 42 -1.74 -9.60 -1.34
C ILE A 42 -2.89 -10.60 -1.32
N GLY A 43 -3.91 -10.38 -0.48
CA GLY A 43 -5.11 -11.21 -0.42
C GLY A 43 -5.92 -11.20 -1.73
N LEU A 44 -5.95 -10.08 -2.45
CA LEU A 44 -6.61 -9.95 -3.76
C LEU A 44 -5.77 -10.59 -4.88
N LEU A 45 -4.45 -10.48 -4.85
CA LEU A 45 -3.56 -11.03 -5.88
C LEU A 45 -3.48 -12.57 -5.84
N LYS A 46 -3.93 -13.19 -4.75
CA LYS A 46 -4.07 -14.66 -4.61
C LYS A 46 -5.36 -15.22 -5.24
N GLN A 47 -6.27 -14.38 -5.71
CA GLN A 47 -7.56 -14.77 -6.28
C GLN A 47 -7.76 -14.13 -7.67
N SER A 48 -8.69 -14.67 -8.45
CA SER A 48 -9.03 -14.11 -9.77
C SER A 48 -9.72 -12.75 -9.68
N ASP A 49 -9.51 -11.91 -10.69
CA ASP A 49 -9.97 -10.51 -10.75
C ASP A 49 -11.49 -10.37 -10.61
N GLU A 50 -12.24 -11.28 -11.23
CA GLU A 50 -13.71 -11.33 -11.17
C GLU A 50 -14.26 -11.46 -9.73
N TYR A 51 -13.46 -11.92 -8.77
CA TYR A 51 -13.85 -12.00 -7.36
C TYR A 51 -13.51 -10.75 -6.56
N TRP A 52 -12.86 -9.75 -7.16
CA TRP A 52 -12.49 -8.52 -6.49
C TRP A 52 -13.73 -7.69 -6.18
N LYS A 53 -14.04 -7.58 -4.89
CA LYS A 53 -15.15 -6.75 -4.41
C LYS A 53 -14.70 -5.32 -4.23
N MET A 54 -15.13 -4.43 -5.11
CA MET A 54 -14.79 -3.00 -5.07
C MET A 54 -15.16 -2.34 -3.74
N GLY A 55 -16.32 -2.70 -3.17
CA GLY A 55 -16.75 -2.22 -1.85
C GLY A 55 -15.76 -2.58 -0.74
N ASP A 56 -15.21 -3.79 -0.76
CA ASP A 56 -14.22 -4.22 0.23
C ASP A 56 -12.88 -3.51 0.04
N ILE A 57 -12.47 -3.22 -1.21
CA ILE A 57 -11.26 -2.44 -1.50
C ILE A 57 -11.40 -1.04 -0.95
N VAL A 58 -12.49 -0.34 -1.30
CA VAL A 58 -12.76 1.02 -0.82
C VAL A 58 -12.84 1.02 0.70
N HIS A 59 -13.58 0.07 1.29
CA HIS A 59 -13.69 -0.04 2.74
C HIS A 59 -12.33 -0.17 3.40
N THR A 60 -11.45 -1.07 2.95
CA THR A 60 -10.11 -1.19 3.54
C THR A 60 -9.30 0.11 3.41
N LEU A 61 -9.34 0.77 2.25
CA LEU A 61 -8.59 2.01 2.02
C LEU A 61 -9.11 3.17 2.90
N THR A 62 -10.42 3.24 3.13
CA THR A 62 -11.04 4.37 3.85
C THR A 62 -11.37 4.07 5.31
N ASN A 63 -11.24 2.83 5.80
CA ASN A 63 -11.54 2.45 7.18
C ASN A 63 -10.45 2.94 8.14
N ARG A 64 -10.48 4.23 8.43
CA ARG A 64 -9.46 4.96 9.19
C ARG A 64 -10.16 5.83 10.24
N ARG A 65 -9.49 6.08 11.36
CA ARG A 65 -10.05 6.90 12.42
C ARG A 65 -10.03 8.37 11.99
N TRP A 66 -11.17 9.03 12.06
CA TRP A 66 -11.23 10.47 11.82
C TRP A 66 -10.31 11.20 12.80
N SER A 67 -9.59 12.22 12.31
CA SER A 67 -8.57 12.99 13.03
C SER A 67 -7.28 12.27 13.43
N GLU A 68 -7.06 11.01 12.99
CA GLU A 68 -5.76 10.34 13.10
C GLU A 68 -5.19 10.14 11.70
N LYS A 69 -4.09 10.84 11.37
CA LYS A 69 -3.51 10.80 10.02
C LYS A 69 -2.80 9.48 9.77
N CYS A 70 -2.95 8.94 8.56
CA CYS A 70 -2.27 7.72 8.15
C CYS A 70 -1.36 7.96 6.95
N VAL A 71 -0.18 7.34 6.96
CA VAL A 71 0.65 7.14 5.78
C VAL A 71 0.31 5.78 5.17
N THR A 72 -0.13 5.79 3.92
CA THR A 72 -0.53 4.59 3.19
C THR A 72 0.52 4.20 2.16
N TYR A 73 0.54 2.92 1.82
CA TYR A 73 1.48 2.33 0.87
C TYR A 73 0.88 1.03 0.34
N ALA A 74 1.18 0.72 -0.92
CA ALA A 74 0.61 -0.45 -1.59
C ALA A 74 1.33 -1.75 -1.18
N GLU A 75 2.64 -1.66 -0.95
CA GLU A 75 3.51 -2.76 -0.51
C GLU A 75 4.65 -2.20 0.36
N SER A 76 5.10 -2.98 1.32
CA SER A 76 6.15 -2.67 2.29
C SER A 76 7.51 -3.20 1.82
N HIS A 77 8.54 -2.87 2.60
CA HIS A 77 9.87 -3.43 2.41
C HIS A 77 9.95 -4.93 2.71
N ASP A 78 9.09 -5.47 3.57
CA ASP A 78 9.04 -6.90 3.90
C ASP A 78 8.65 -7.73 2.67
N GLN A 79 7.73 -7.23 1.83
CA GLN A 79 7.36 -7.91 0.59
C GLN A 79 8.49 -7.93 -0.45
N ALA A 80 9.49 -7.06 -0.30
CA ALA A 80 10.68 -7.04 -1.16
C ALA A 80 11.81 -7.96 -0.66
N LEU A 81 11.69 -8.53 0.55
CA LEU A 81 12.67 -9.45 1.11
C LEU A 81 12.46 -10.89 0.61
N VAL A 82 13.49 -11.72 0.80
CA VAL A 82 13.48 -13.14 0.43
C VAL A 82 12.40 -13.87 1.21
N GLY A 83 11.38 -14.38 0.51
CA GLY A 83 10.29 -15.16 1.11
C GLY A 83 8.90 -14.67 0.73
N ASP A 84 8.78 -13.47 0.16
CA ASP A 84 7.53 -12.93 -0.38
C ASP A 84 7.72 -12.41 -1.82
N LYS A 85 6.66 -11.90 -2.43
CA LYS A 85 6.65 -11.35 -3.79
C LYS A 85 6.15 -9.91 -3.77
N THR A 86 6.83 -9.04 -4.52
CA THR A 86 6.35 -7.68 -4.82
C THR A 86 5.05 -7.73 -5.63
N ILE A 87 4.27 -6.64 -5.64
CA ILE A 87 3.04 -6.53 -6.43
C ILE A 87 3.35 -6.77 -7.93
N ALA A 88 4.45 -6.21 -8.42
CA ALA A 88 4.91 -6.44 -9.79
C ALA A 88 5.12 -7.93 -10.08
N PHE A 89 5.76 -8.66 -9.17
CA PHE A 89 6.02 -10.09 -9.35
C PHE A 89 4.77 -10.96 -9.14
N TRP A 90 3.82 -10.55 -8.29
CA TRP A 90 2.50 -11.17 -8.22
C TRP A 90 1.72 -11.06 -9.54
N LEU A 91 1.84 -9.91 -10.22
CA LEU A 91 1.08 -9.62 -11.44
C LEU A 91 1.68 -10.24 -12.70
N MET A 92 3.01 -10.21 -12.82
CA MET A 92 3.71 -10.55 -14.06
C MET A 92 4.50 -11.87 -13.95
N ASP A 93 4.92 -12.25 -12.75
CA ASP A 93 5.71 -13.45 -12.46
C ASP A 93 6.90 -13.58 -13.43
N LYS A 94 7.22 -14.79 -13.92
CA LYS A 94 8.37 -15.00 -14.80
C LYS A 94 8.33 -14.24 -16.13
N ASP A 95 7.14 -13.85 -16.61
CA ASP A 95 7.02 -13.14 -17.88
C ASP A 95 7.72 -11.77 -17.82
N MET A 96 7.90 -11.21 -16.62
CA MET A 96 8.62 -9.97 -16.39
C MET A 96 10.07 -10.02 -16.90
N TYR A 97 10.70 -11.19 -16.93
CA TYR A 97 12.08 -11.33 -17.41
C TYR A 97 12.18 -11.27 -18.94
N ASP A 98 11.17 -11.80 -19.62
CA ASP A 98 11.22 -12.05 -21.06
C ASP A 98 10.39 -11.06 -21.89
N PHE A 99 9.46 -10.32 -21.29
CA PHE A 99 8.45 -9.55 -22.04
C PHE A 99 8.33 -8.07 -21.61
N MET A 100 9.30 -7.54 -20.87
CA MET A 100 9.34 -6.12 -20.46
C MET A 100 10.06 -5.19 -21.46
N ALA A 101 10.70 -5.73 -22.49
CA ALA A 101 11.40 -4.92 -23.48
C ALA A 101 10.45 -4.34 -24.53
N LEU A 102 10.74 -3.13 -25.01
CA LEU A 102 9.91 -2.40 -25.99
C LEU A 102 10.03 -2.93 -27.42
N ASP A 103 11.03 -3.77 -27.70
CA ASP A 103 11.38 -4.27 -29.03
C ASP A 103 10.64 -5.55 -29.42
N ARG A 104 9.81 -6.08 -28.53
CA ARG A 104 9.06 -7.32 -28.71
C ARG A 104 7.58 -7.11 -28.33
N PRO A 105 6.67 -7.92 -28.89
CA PRO A 105 5.27 -7.87 -28.49
C PRO A 105 5.12 -8.19 -26.99
N SER A 106 4.29 -7.39 -26.30
CA SER A 106 3.86 -7.66 -24.93
C SER A 106 2.93 -8.88 -24.88
N THR A 107 2.80 -9.49 -23.70
CA THR A 107 1.81 -10.54 -23.43
C THR A 107 0.60 -9.93 -22.72
N PRO A 108 -0.60 -10.54 -22.82
CA PRO A 108 -1.77 -10.09 -22.05
C PRO A 108 -1.51 -10.02 -20.53
N ARG A 109 -0.61 -10.85 -20.01
CA ARG A 109 -0.21 -10.83 -18.60
C ARG A 109 0.61 -9.58 -18.25
N ILE A 110 1.56 -9.21 -19.10
CA ILE A 110 2.37 -8.00 -18.91
C ILE A 110 1.50 -6.75 -19.05
N ASP A 111 0.65 -6.67 -20.06
CA ASP A 111 -0.26 -5.54 -20.25
C ASP A 111 -1.18 -5.34 -19.04
N ARG A 112 -1.78 -6.44 -18.56
CA ARG A 112 -2.58 -6.46 -17.32
C ARG A 112 -1.74 -6.04 -16.11
N GLY A 113 -0.54 -6.59 -15.97
CA GLY A 113 0.33 -6.32 -14.83
C GLY A 113 0.75 -4.85 -14.74
N ILE A 114 1.15 -4.25 -15.85
CA ILE A 114 1.50 -2.82 -15.91
C ILE A 114 0.28 -1.95 -15.58
N ALA A 115 -0.90 -2.29 -16.13
CA ALA A 115 -2.13 -1.54 -15.85
C ALA A 115 -2.52 -1.61 -14.36
N LEU A 116 -2.59 -2.81 -13.80
CA LEU A 116 -2.99 -3.01 -12.40
C LEU A 116 -1.95 -2.46 -11.42
N HIS A 117 -0.66 -2.58 -11.71
CA HIS A 117 0.40 -2.00 -10.87
C HIS A 117 0.22 -0.48 -10.71
N LYS A 118 -0.12 0.22 -11.78
CA LYS A 118 -0.44 1.66 -11.74
C LYS A 118 -1.74 1.94 -11.00
N MET A 119 -2.80 1.17 -11.27
CA MET A 119 -4.11 1.37 -10.65
C MET A 119 -4.08 1.14 -9.14
N ILE A 120 -3.42 0.09 -8.68
CA ILE A 120 -3.25 -0.25 -7.26
C ILE A 120 -2.53 0.89 -6.52
N ARG A 121 -1.41 1.38 -7.07
CA ARG A 121 -0.67 2.49 -6.46
C ARG A 121 -1.49 3.78 -6.44
N LEU A 122 -2.17 4.10 -7.55
CA LEU A 122 -2.99 5.31 -7.66
C LEU A 122 -4.16 5.29 -6.68
N VAL A 123 -4.93 4.20 -6.60
CA VAL A 123 -6.09 4.13 -5.70
C VAL A 123 -5.65 4.10 -4.24
N THR A 124 -4.51 3.47 -3.94
CA THR A 124 -3.91 3.48 -2.61
C THR A 124 -3.52 4.90 -2.21
N MET A 125 -2.80 5.62 -3.08
CA MET A 125 -2.42 7.02 -2.85
C MET A 125 -3.63 7.95 -2.72
N GLY A 126 -4.66 7.76 -3.55
CA GLY A 126 -5.81 8.65 -3.61
C GLY A 126 -6.85 8.45 -2.50
N LEU A 127 -6.99 7.24 -1.97
CA LEU A 127 -8.02 6.92 -0.95
C LEU A 127 -7.46 6.51 0.41
N GLY A 128 -6.21 6.04 0.45
CA GLY A 128 -5.68 5.26 1.58
C GLY A 128 -5.15 6.06 2.77
N GLY A 129 -4.91 7.37 2.64
CA GLY A 129 -4.12 8.11 3.62
C GLY A 129 -4.04 9.62 3.41
N GLU A 130 -3.43 10.31 4.38
CA GLU A 130 -3.00 11.72 4.31
C GLU A 130 -1.53 11.84 3.91
N GLY A 131 -0.83 10.72 3.73
CA GLY A 131 0.51 10.64 3.18
C GLY A 131 0.70 9.33 2.41
N TYR A 132 1.65 9.32 1.49
CA TYR A 132 1.99 8.15 0.68
C TYR A 132 3.46 7.76 0.89
N LEU A 133 3.71 6.47 1.03
CA LEU A 133 5.04 5.89 1.14
C LEU A 133 5.27 4.91 -0.01
N ASN A 134 6.49 4.90 -0.53
CA ASN A 134 6.96 3.92 -1.50
C ASN A 134 8.34 3.43 -1.05
N PHE A 135 8.54 2.12 -1.07
CA PHE A 135 9.84 1.51 -0.82
C PHE A 135 10.62 1.42 -2.13
N MET A 136 11.92 1.74 -2.07
CA MET A 136 12.77 1.86 -3.26
C MET A 136 12.71 0.62 -4.18
N GLY A 137 12.51 0.86 -5.47
CA GLY A 137 12.42 -0.17 -6.51
C GLY A 137 10.99 -0.59 -6.87
N ASN A 138 9.98 -0.18 -6.09
CA ASN A 138 8.57 -0.52 -6.31
C ASN A 138 7.78 0.62 -7.01
N GLU A 139 8.42 1.71 -7.40
CA GLU A 139 7.81 2.84 -8.14
C GLU A 139 7.41 2.52 -9.59
#